data_AF-A0A6P0IXT8-F1
#
_entry.id   AF-A0A6P0IXT8-F1
#
_cell.length_a   1.000
_cell.length_b   1.000
_cell.length_c   1.000
_cell.angle_alpha   90.00
_cell.angle_beta   90.00
_cell.angle_gamma   90.00
#
_symmetry.space_group_name_H-M   'P 1'
#
loop_
_entity.id
_entity.type
_entity.pdbx_description
1 polymer ?
#
loop_
_entity_poly.entity_id
_entity_poly.type
_entity_poly.pdbx_seq_one_letter_code
_entity_poly.pdbx_strand_id
1 'polypeptide(L)'
;MAFRYSTSGATSVISRRVAEKHSTYSPSKNELHDVQEPIITAPLEVRRIIERVLQAEKDKLYMKTPRNINDDILKIVKEEVQ
;
A
#
# COMPACT_ATOMS: atom_id res chain seq x y z
N MET A 1 19.35 -0.90 27.01
CA MET A 1 20.47 0.04 26.77
C MET A 1 19.88 1.42 26.52
N ALA A 2 20.22 2.42 27.31
CA ALA A 2 19.72 3.80 27.15
C ALA A 2 20.91 4.71 26.82
N PHE A 3 20.87 5.38 25.67
CA PHE A 3 21.90 6.32 25.27
C PHE A 3 21.61 7.69 25.90
N ARG A 4 22.54 8.19 26.72
CA ARG A 4 22.51 9.55 27.28
C ARG A 4 23.52 10.39 26.54
N TYR A 5 23.10 11.51 25.97
CA TYR A 5 23.97 12.50 25.34
C TYR A 5 24.01 13.77 26.22
N SER A 6 25.21 14.29 26.44
CA SER A 6 25.43 15.51 27.23
C SER A 6 25.05 16.75 26.41
N THR A 7 24.04 17.48 26.85
CA THR A 7 23.68 18.80 26.29
C THR A 7 24.38 19.89 27.10
N SER A 8 25.62 20.24 26.75
CA SER A 8 26.27 21.40 27.35
C SER A 8 27.17 22.10 26.34
N GLY A 9 26.63 23.16 25.74
CA GLY A 9 27.33 24.07 24.84
C GLY A 9 26.37 25.15 24.37
N ALA A 10 26.27 26.23 25.16
CA ALA A 10 25.38 27.35 24.93
C ALA A 10 25.65 28.05 23.58
N THR A 11 24.55 28.32 22.88
CA THR A 11 24.28 29.55 22.10
C THR A 11 25.44 30.13 21.29
N SER A 12 25.57 29.73 20.04
CA SER A 12 25.96 30.70 19.00
C SER A 12 24.99 30.61 17.84
N VAL A 13 24.51 31.78 17.47
CA VAL A 13 23.49 32.10 16.48
C VAL A 13 23.76 31.33 15.17
N ILE A 14 22.95 30.31 14.88
CA ILE A 14 22.80 29.81 13.52
C ILE A 14 21.39 30.20 13.07
N SER A 15 21.25 31.45 12.66
CA SER A 15 20.20 31.85 11.72
C SER A 15 20.51 31.21 10.37
N ARG A 16 20.27 29.90 10.25
CA ARG A 16 20.12 29.26 8.95
C ARG A 16 18.70 28.82 8.89
N ARG A 17 17.95 29.46 7.99
CA ARG A 17 16.65 28.99 7.54
C ARG A 17 16.75 27.48 7.34
N VAL A 18 16.29 26.70 8.32
CA VAL A 18 15.87 25.34 8.02
C VAL A 18 14.55 25.58 7.31
N ALA A 19 14.63 25.74 6.00
CA ALA A 19 13.49 25.42 5.18
C ALA A 19 13.32 23.91 5.38
N GLU A 20 12.65 23.53 6.48
CA GLU A 20 11.96 22.26 6.53
C GLU A 20 11.00 22.35 5.36
N LYS A 21 11.44 21.85 4.21
CA LYS A 21 10.59 21.61 3.07
C LYS A 21 9.63 20.54 3.58
N HIS A 22 8.53 20.96 4.23
CA HIS A 22 7.43 20.06 4.51
C HIS A 22 7.12 19.38 3.18
N SER A 23 7.06 18.05 3.20
CA SER A 23 6.70 17.28 2.02
C SER A 23 5.41 17.87 1.45
N THR A 24 5.46 18.36 0.23
CA THR A 24 4.27 18.84 -0.51
C THR A 24 3.30 17.70 -0.82
N TYR A 25 3.58 16.48 -0.36
CA TYR A 25 2.65 15.37 -0.38
C TYR A 25 1.52 15.62 0.61
N SER A 26 0.54 16.43 0.18
CA SER A 26 -0.81 16.37 0.70
C SER A 26 -1.52 15.31 -0.13
N PRO A 27 -1.78 14.10 0.39
CA PRO A 27 -2.64 13.17 -0.32
C PRO A 27 -3.99 13.86 -0.41
N SER A 28 -4.39 14.23 -1.63
CA SER A 28 -5.72 14.78 -1.81
C SER A 28 -6.70 13.70 -1.35
N LYS A 29 -7.64 14.04 -0.46
CA LYS A 29 -8.59 13.06 0.14
C LYS A 29 -9.33 12.24 -0.93
N ASN A 30 -9.37 12.72 -2.16
CA ASN A 30 -10.04 12.10 -3.31
C ASN A 30 -9.23 10.94 -3.93
N GLU A 31 -7.90 10.89 -3.78
CA GLU A 31 -7.06 9.82 -4.35
C GLU A 31 -7.27 8.46 -3.68
N LEU A 32 -7.73 8.43 -2.43
CA LEU A 32 -7.94 7.19 -1.68
C LEU A 32 -9.24 6.47 -2.04
N HIS A 33 -10.20 7.17 -2.66
CA HIS A 33 -11.45 6.57 -3.09
C HIS A 33 -11.28 5.79 -4.40
N ASP A 34 -10.47 6.30 -5.33
CA ASP A 34 -10.19 5.64 -6.61
C ASP A 34 -9.50 4.28 -6.45
N VAL A 35 -8.61 4.11 -5.47
CA VAL A 35 -7.90 2.82 -5.26
C VAL A 35 -8.81 1.69 -4.79
N GLN A 36 -10.00 2.00 -4.27
CA GLN A 36 -10.96 0.99 -3.83
C GLN A 36 -12.03 0.69 -4.88
N GLU A 37 -12.12 1.47 -5.94
CA GLU A 37 -12.94 1.11 -7.10
C GLU A 37 -12.16 0.12 -7.98
N PRO A 38 -12.78 -0.97 -8.47
CA PRO A 38 -14.21 -1.26 -8.50
C PRO A 38 -14.72 -2.14 -7.35
N ILE A 39 -13.95 -2.43 -6.30
CA ILE A 39 -14.35 -3.37 -5.22
C ILE A 39 -15.69 -2.95 -4.56
N ILE A 40 -15.90 -1.65 -4.41
CA ILE A 40 -17.11 -1.10 -3.76
C ILE A 40 -18.31 -1.06 -4.72
N THR A 41 -18.05 -0.81 -6.00
CA THR A 41 -19.08 -0.52 -7.02
C THR A 41 -19.45 -1.76 -7.86
N ALA A 42 -18.60 -2.79 -7.87
CA ALA A 42 -18.78 -3.98 -8.69
C ALA A 42 -19.92 -4.90 -8.20
N PRO A 43 -20.55 -5.66 -9.11
CA PRO A 43 -21.46 -6.75 -8.76
C PRO A 43 -20.82 -7.77 -7.81
N LEU A 44 -21.64 -8.42 -6.98
CA LEU A 44 -21.21 -9.40 -5.97
C LEU A 44 -20.31 -10.51 -6.54
N GLU A 45 -20.62 -11.02 -7.72
CA GLU A 45 -19.82 -12.04 -8.43
C GLU A 45 -18.41 -11.52 -8.75
N VAL A 46 -18.33 -10.35 -9.37
CA VAL A 46 -17.06 -9.70 -9.74
C VAL A 46 -16.25 -9.35 -8.50
N ARG A 47 -16.90 -8.89 -7.44
CA ARG A 47 -16.25 -8.59 -6.17
C ARG A 47 -15.60 -9.83 -5.54
N ARG A 48 -16.30 -10.98 -5.54
CA ARG A 48 -15.74 -12.26 -5.05
C ARG A 48 -14.53 -12.71 -5.86
N ILE A 49 -14.58 -12.55 -7.18
CA ILE A 49 -13.44 -12.82 -8.06
C ILE A 49 -12.25 -11.95 -7.64
N ILE A 50 -12.44 -10.64 -7.49
CA ILE A 50 -11.38 -9.70 -7.10
C ILE A 50 -10.78 -10.09 -5.74
N GLU A 51 -11.61 -10.35 -4.72
CA GLU A 51 -11.14 -10.72 -3.38
C GLU A 51 -10.31 -12.02 -3.40
N ARG A 52 -10.74 -13.03 -4.16
CA ARG A 52 -10.00 -14.30 -4.30
C ARG A 52 -8.70 -14.15 -5.08
N VAL A 53 -8.68 -13.33 -6.13
CA VAL A 53 -7.46 -13.04 -6.91
C VAL A 53 -6.44 -12.30 -6.04
N LEU A 54 -6.86 -11.28 -5.30
CA LEU A 54 -5.98 -10.55 -4.38
C LEU A 54 -5.39 -11.46 -3.31
N GLN A 55 -6.17 -12.42 -2.80
CA GLN A 55 -5.67 -13.41 -1.86
C GLN A 55 -4.62 -14.32 -2.50
N ALA A 56 -4.87 -14.82 -3.72
CA ALA A 56 -3.92 -15.66 -4.45
C ALA A 56 -2.60 -14.92 -4.77
N GLU A 57 -2.66 -13.62 -5.10
CA GLU A 57 -1.49 -12.78 -5.31
C GLU A 57 -0.71 -12.54 -4.01
N LYS A 58 -1.42 -12.21 -2.92
CA LYS A 58 -0.82 -12.03 -1.61
C LYS A 58 -0.10 -13.29 -1.13
N ASP A 59 -0.70 -14.45 -1.35
CA ASP A 59 -0.13 -15.73 -0.99
C ASP A 59 1.15 -16.04 -1.78
N LYS A 60 1.34 -15.46 -2.96
CA LYS A 60 2.56 -15.65 -3.77
C LYS A 60 3.52 -14.46 -3.74
N LEU A 61 3.21 -13.40 -2.99
CA LEU A 61 4.03 -12.20 -2.87
C LEU A 61 5.44 -12.48 -2.33
N TYR A 62 5.59 -13.54 -1.52
CA TYR A 62 6.91 -13.98 -1.03
C TYR A 62 7.79 -14.61 -2.10
N MET A 63 7.22 -14.99 -3.26
CA MET A 63 7.96 -15.60 -4.36
C MET A 63 8.51 -14.52 -5.29
N LYS A 64 9.83 -14.54 -5.54
CA LYS A 64 10.46 -13.65 -6.53
C LYS A 64 9.91 -13.81 -7.95
N THR A 65 9.39 -15.00 -8.27
CA THR A 65 8.74 -15.31 -9.55
C THR A 65 7.58 -16.25 -9.29
N PRO A 66 6.36 -15.73 -9.11
CA PRO A 66 5.19 -16.56 -8.84
C PRO A 66 4.88 -17.45 -10.06
N ARG A 67 4.78 -18.76 -9.84
CA ARG A 67 4.40 -19.73 -10.88
C ARG A 67 2.90 -20.01 -10.83
N ASN A 68 2.30 -20.30 -11.98
CA ASN A 68 0.91 -20.74 -12.12
C ASN A 68 -0.16 -19.76 -11.59
N ILE A 69 0.13 -18.46 -11.48
CA ILE A 69 -0.87 -17.48 -11.02
C ILE A 69 -2.04 -17.38 -12.00
N ASN A 70 -1.76 -17.49 -13.30
CA ASN A 70 -2.78 -17.43 -14.35
C ASN A 70 -3.75 -18.62 -14.26
N ASP A 71 -3.25 -19.81 -13.92
CA ASP A 71 -4.08 -21.01 -13.76
C ASP A 71 -5.03 -20.86 -12.56
N ASP A 72 -4.53 -20.30 -11.46
CA ASP A 72 -5.32 -20.04 -10.26
C ASP A 72 -6.42 -18.99 -10.52
N ILE A 73 -6.09 -17.91 -11.25
CA ILE A 73 -7.07 -16.89 -11.65
C ILE A 73 -8.15 -17.51 -12.55
N LEU A 74 -7.76 -18.32 -13.54
CA LEU A 74 -8.70 -19.02 -14.42
C LEU A 74 -9.62 -19.97 -13.65
N LYS A 75 -9.09 -20.65 -12.63
CA LYS A 75 -9.89 -21.52 -11.75
C LYS A 75 -10.90 -20.70 -10.93
N ILE A 76 -10.46 -19.59 -10.33
CA ILE A 76 -11.31 -18.69 -9.55
C ILE A 76 -12.47 -18.15 -10.40
N VAL A 77 -12.19 -17.68 -11.61
CA VAL A 77 -13.23 -17.15 -12.52
C VAL A 77 -14.23 -18.24 -12.91
N LYS A 78 -13.77 -19.46 -13.20
CA LYS A 78 -14.66 -20.57 -13.53
C LYS A 78 -15.56 -20.98 -12.36
N GLU A 79 -15.07 -20.91 -11.13
CA GLU A 79 -15.84 -21.26 -9.93
C GLU A 79 -16.92 -20.23 -9.59
N GLU A 80 -16.70 -18.94 -9.87
CA GLU A 80 -17.65 -17.86 -9.54
C GLU A 80 -18.66 -17.56 -10.64
N VAL A 81 -18.47 -18.09 -11.86
CA VAL A 81 -19.36 -17.88 -13.03
C VAL A 81 -20.25 -19.11 -13.32
N GLN A 82 -19.99 -20.25 -12.68
CA GLN A 82 -20.81 -21.48 -12.80
C GLN A 82 -22.15 -21.37 -12.08
#